data_AF-A0A7V4E2T8-F1
#
_entry.id   AF-A0A7V4E2T8-F1
#
_cell.length_a   1.000
_cell.length_b   1.000
_cell.length_c   1.000
_cell.angle_alpha   90.00
_cell.angle_beta   90.00
_cell.angle_gamma   90.00
#
_symmetry.space_group_name_H-M   'P 1'
#
loop_
_entity.id
_entity.type
_entity.pdbx_description
1 polymer ?
#
loop_
_entity_poly.entity_id
_entity_poly.type
_entity_poly.pdbx_seq_one_letter_code
_entity_poly.pdbx_strand_id
1 'polypeptide(L)'
;MIKIIILICINLGVYKTIDYQKPANTYSPGLRTGEIVLKNPSSWILLIDDDGGDYDNPQGDTLYPDLQSYFKEALDIYYPGQYDIYEIKQNGPGPDTSILKNYEVVIWYTGECWNSAYWSTLEPQDEQNLAIYLDTLQGKLLFTSQDYFYDRYPNAGNFYPGQFPYDYLGLQYVNQDTIYPFGGIFQGVSGTVFENFSGYFSGVGVYSEGVPCWLDHILSYDAICNLKAMDSAMTDTINVGFQRNKGRYKVIYSNLGFEVISDLNIRADMIHAAIEWLKLSVEEKKFTYNEYIKFSNNRIYYSFPNQKETKIFIYDITGRIANSFTVSGKGCLYIKNTPGNYILKGQNIKIKGFIIR
;
A
#
# COMPACT_ATOMS: atom_id res chain seq x y z
N MET A 1 7.32 -27.85 -13.87
CA MET A 1 6.09 -27.84 -13.04
C MET A 1 5.45 -26.48 -13.23
N ILE A 2 4.21 -26.39 -13.72
CA ILE A 2 3.49 -25.11 -13.87
C ILE A 2 2.59 -24.97 -12.64
N LYS A 3 2.70 -23.89 -11.87
CA LYS A 3 1.79 -23.61 -10.74
C LYS A 3 0.68 -22.69 -11.22
N ILE A 4 -0.57 -23.14 -11.12
CA ILE A 4 -1.73 -22.31 -11.44
C ILE A 4 -2.45 -21.97 -10.13
N ILE A 5 -2.63 -20.69 -9.89
CA ILE A 5 -3.28 -20.11 -8.72
C ILE A 5 -4.69 -19.68 -9.10
N ILE A 6 -5.67 -20.16 -8.34
CA ILE A 6 -7.07 -19.77 -8.48
C ILE A 6 -7.47 -19.10 -7.18
N LEU A 7 -7.74 -17.79 -7.24
CA LEU A 7 -8.30 -17.04 -6.11
C LEU A 7 -9.83 -17.12 -6.17
N ILE A 8 -10.46 -17.51 -5.06
CA ILE A 8 -11.91 -17.43 -4.86
C ILE A 8 -12.14 -16.76 -3.49
N CYS A 9 -12.56 -15.50 -3.47
CA CYS A 9 -12.82 -14.76 -2.22
C CYS A 9 -14.28 -14.92 -1.75
N ILE A 10 -14.51 -15.31 -0.48
CA ILE A 10 -15.81 -15.26 0.24
C ILE A 10 -15.66 -14.75 1.69
N ASN A 11 -15.95 -13.48 1.93
CA ASN A 11 -15.76 -12.76 3.20
C ASN A 11 -16.55 -13.36 4.40
N LEU A 12 -15.91 -13.65 5.55
CA LEU A 12 -16.53 -13.81 6.88
C LEU A 12 -15.52 -13.52 8.01
N GLY A 13 -15.89 -12.61 8.93
CA GLY A 13 -14.99 -11.98 9.88
C GLY A 13 -14.80 -12.62 11.27
N VAL A 14 -14.01 -11.88 12.07
CA VAL A 14 -13.68 -11.94 13.53
C VAL A 14 -12.35 -12.63 13.89
N TYR A 15 -11.41 -11.87 14.48
CA TYR A 15 -10.26 -12.38 15.27
C TYR A 15 -9.88 -11.50 16.48
N LYS A 16 -9.07 -12.08 17.38
CA LYS A 16 -8.77 -11.71 18.77
C LYS A 16 -7.23 -11.59 18.97
N THR A 17 -6.81 -10.67 19.85
CA THR A 17 -5.46 -10.13 20.13
C THR A 17 -4.49 -11.04 20.89
N ILE A 18 -3.17 -10.88 20.67
CA ILE A 18 -2.07 -11.37 21.53
C ILE A 18 -0.90 -10.37 21.53
N ASP A 19 -0.44 -9.97 22.72
CA ASP A 19 0.70 -9.08 23.04
C ASP A 19 2.07 -9.79 22.99
N TYR A 20 3.15 -9.14 22.51
CA TYR A 20 4.53 -9.45 22.93
C TYR A 20 5.53 -8.29 22.80
N GLN A 21 6.47 -8.20 23.75
CA GLN A 21 7.41 -7.10 24.00
C GLN A 21 8.78 -7.19 23.30
N LYS A 22 9.34 -5.99 23.06
CA LYS A 22 10.58 -5.55 22.37
C LYS A 22 11.90 -5.82 23.14
N PRO A 23 13.07 -5.84 22.46
CA PRO A 23 14.23 -5.09 22.97
C PRO A 23 15.13 -4.42 21.89
N ALA A 24 16.07 -3.57 22.36
CA ALA A 24 16.63 -2.40 21.69
C ALA A 24 18.16 -2.42 21.37
N ASN A 25 18.60 -1.39 20.61
CA ASN A 25 19.94 -0.72 20.52
C ASN A 25 21.02 -1.34 19.58
N THR A 26 21.96 -0.64 18.91
CA THR A 26 22.59 0.72 19.05
C THR A 26 23.44 1.09 17.80
N TYR A 27 23.76 2.40 17.62
CA TYR A 27 24.43 3.10 16.49
C TYR A 27 25.97 3.25 16.55
N SER A 28 26.60 3.68 15.43
CA SER A 28 27.84 4.51 15.37
C SER A 28 27.96 5.28 14.02
N PRO A 29 28.67 6.43 13.94
CA PRO A 29 28.48 7.46 12.90
C PRO A 29 29.64 7.64 11.88
N GLY A 30 29.32 8.10 10.66
CA GLY A 30 30.28 8.78 9.76
C GLY A 30 29.90 8.86 8.26
N LEU A 31 29.73 10.10 7.76
CA LEU A 31 29.51 10.57 6.36
C LEU A 31 28.18 10.16 5.68
N ARG A 32 27.24 11.10 5.54
CA ARG A 32 25.84 10.80 5.17
C ARG A 32 25.31 11.58 3.94
N THR A 33 25.41 10.97 2.76
CA THR A 33 24.23 10.85 1.87
C THR A 33 23.22 9.92 2.57
N GLY A 34 21.91 9.98 2.27
CA GLY A 34 20.88 9.16 2.95
C GLY A 34 21.41 7.78 3.36
N GLU A 35 21.44 7.50 4.67
CA GLU A 35 22.08 6.29 5.20
C GLU A 35 21.09 5.13 5.09
N ILE A 36 21.43 4.11 4.30
CA ILE A 36 20.74 2.83 4.39
C ILE A 36 21.19 2.18 5.70
N VAL A 37 20.35 2.25 6.72
CA VAL A 37 20.60 1.59 8.01
C VAL A 37 20.42 0.08 7.82
N LEU A 38 21.55 -0.62 7.59
CA LEU A 38 21.73 -2.08 7.50
C LEU A 38 20.87 -2.81 6.45
N LYS A 39 21.48 -3.13 5.31
CA LYS A 39 20.96 -4.13 4.36
C LYS A 39 20.88 -5.51 5.02
N ASN A 40 19.68 -5.91 5.46
CA ASN A 40 19.40 -7.32 5.69
C ASN A 40 19.21 -7.99 4.33
N PRO A 41 19.84 -9.16 4.05
CA PRO A 41 19.68 -9.87 2.77
C PRO A 41 18.24 -10.35 2.47
N SER A 42 17.28 -10.06 3.37
CA SER A 42 15.86 -10.36 3.28
C SER A 42 14.96 -9.11 3.14
N SER A 43 15.51 -7.89 3.16
CA SER A 43 14.71 -6.67 3.04
C SER A 43 14.21 -6.48 1.61
N TRP A 44 12.88 -6.37 1.45
CA TRP A 44 12.23 -6.15 0.14
C TRP A 44 11.27 -4.95 0.16
N ILE A 45 11.14 -4.30 1.32
CA ILE A 45 10.41 -3.05 1.52
C ILE A 45 11.44 -1.93 1.74
N LEU A 46 11.25 -0.78 1.11
CA LEU A 46 11.93 0.46 1.46
C LEU A 46 10.95 1.38 2.17
N LEU A 47 11.25 1.76 3.41
CA LEU A 47 10.58 2.84 4.11
C LEU A 47 11.39 4.13 3.90
N ILE A 48 10.81 5.12 3.26
CA ILE A 48 11.42 6.43 3.02
C ILE A 48 10.83 7.39 4.05
N ASP A 49 11.72 7.91 4.87
CA ASP A 49 11.45 8.93 5.88
C ASP A 49 11.75 10.31 5.27
N ASP A 50 10.70 11.07 5.00
CA ASP A 50 10.75 12.38 4.34
C ASP A 50 9.86 13.40 5.07
N ASP A 51 9.72 13.24 6.40
CA ASP A 51 8.87 14.09 7.22
C ASP A 51 9.50 15.43 7.63
N GLY A 52 10.73 15.67 7.19
CA GLY A 52 11.50 16.86 7.52
C GLY A 52 11.95 16.95 8.98
N GLY A 53 11.64 15.94 9.80
CA GLY A 53 12.26 15.69 11.08
C GLY A 53 13.72 15.25 10.90
N ASP A 54 14.55 15.44 11.92
CA ASP A 54 15.92 14.92 11.92
C ASP A 54 16.08 13.95 13.08
N TYR A 55 16.09 12.66 12.76
CA TYR A 55 16.37 11.58 13.71
C TYR A 55 17.69 11.79 14.47
N ASP A 56 18.68 12.46 13.86
CA ASP A 56 20.01 12.66 14.43
C ASP A 56 20.16 13.96 15.24
N ASN A 57 19.15 14.85 15.24
CA ASN A 57 19.13 16.09 16.01
C ASN A 57 17.97 16.16 17.01
N PRO A 58 17.98 15.31 18.06
CA PRO A 58 16.99 15.38 19.13
C PRO A 58 17.08 16.65 19.99
N GLN A 59 18.02 17.56 19.70
CA GLN A 59 18.16 18.85 20.41
C GLN A 59 17.21 19.95 19.88
N GLY A 60 16.40 19.69 18.86
CA GLY A 60 15.13 20.42 18.66
C GLY A 60 15.15 21.65 17.74
N ASP A 61 16.06 21.71 16.76
CA ASP A 61 16.06 22.78 15.74
C ASP A 61 15.38 22.36 14.41
N THR A 62 14.68 21.21 14.36
CA THR A 62 13.86 20.86 13.19
C THR A 62 12.49 21.52 13.26
N LEU A 63 12.01 21.99 12.11
CA LEU A 63 10.68 22.60 11.99
C LEU A 63 9.56 21.56 12.19
N TYR A 64 9.86 20.29 11.93
CA TYR A 64 8.90 19.18 11.95
C TYR A 64 9.32 18.08 12.94
N PRO A 65 8.35 17.35 13.52
CA PRO A 65 8.59 16.20 14.37
C PRO A 65 9.06 15.00 13.55
N ASP A 66 9.86 14.14 14.17
CA ASP A 66 10.26 12.83 13.63
C ASP A 66 9.12 11.80 13.85
N LEU A 67 8.60 11.28 12.75
CA LEU A 67 7.45 10.38 12.66
C LEU A 67 7.87 8.93 12.36
N GLN A 68 9.17 8.66 12.20
CA GLN A 68 9.73 7.35 11.85
C GLN A 68 9.30 6.25 12.80
N SER A 69 9.19 6.59 14.09
CA SER A 69 8.76 5.65 15.12
C SER A 69 7.38 5.05 14.83
N TYR A 70 6.43 5.83 14.30
CA TYR A 70 5.08 5.37 14.02
C TYR A 70 5.04 4.31 12.90
N PHE A 71 5.85 4.48 11.86
CA PHE A 71 5.96 3.52 10.76
C PHE A 71 6.76 2.28 11.16
N LYS A 72 7.86 2.45 11.91
CA LYS A 72 8.67 1.33 12.40
C LYS A 72 7.88 0.42 13.32
N GLU A 73 7.19 0.98 14.30
CA GLU A 73 6.36 0.20 15.22
C GLU A 73 5.27 -0.58 14.47
N ALA A 74 4.69 0.01 13.43
CA ALA A 74 3.69 -0.66 12.61
C ALA A 74 4.28 -1.77 11.73
N LEU A 75 5.41 -1.51 11.07
CA LEU A 75 6.10 -2.50 10.24
C LEU A 75 6.67 -3.65 11.06
N ASP A 76 7.18 -3.39 12.27
CA ASP A 76 7.77 -4.41 13.14
C ASP A 76 6.75 -5.47 13.60
N ILE A 77 5.44 -5.19 13.54
CA ILE A 77 4.38 -6.17 13.86
C ILE A 77 4.31 -7.27 12.80
N TYR A 78 4.43 -6.93 11.51
CA TYR A 78 4.20 -7.86 10.40
C TYR A 78 5.44 -8.20 9.57
N TYR A 79 6.41 -7.29 9.55
CA TYR A 79 7.59 -7.32 8.69
C TYR A 79 8.90 -7.03 9.45
N PRO A 80 9.12 -7.55 10.67
CA PRO A 80 10.34 -7.26 11.42
C PRO A 80 11.59 -7.70 10.64
N GLY A 81 12.51 -6.76 10.42
CA GLY A 81 13.75 -6.99 9.68
C GLY A 81 13.59 -7.26 8.17
N GLN A 82 12.42 -6.95 7.58
CA GLN A 82 12.14 -7.09 6.14
C GLN A 82 12.05 -5.75 5.39
N TYR A 83 12.35 -4.65 6.07
CA TYR A 83 12.39 -3.32 5.50
C TYR A 83 13.72 -2.65 5.81
N ASP A 84 14.21 -1.86 4.86
CA ASP A 84 15.27 -0.89 5.09
C ASP A 84 14.66 0.49 5.23
N ILE A 85 15.35 1.40 5.92
CA ILE A 85 14.93 2.80 6.08
C ILE A 85 15.88 3.67 5.25
N TYR A 86 15.32 4.59 4.48
CA TYR A 86 16.04 5.65 3.81
C TYR A 86 15.60 6.99 4.40
N GLU A 87 16.48 7.58 5.19
CA GLU A 87 16.29 8.90 5.77
C GLU A 87 16.65 9.98 4.75
N ILE A 88 15.68 10.84 4.41
CA ILE A 88 15.94 12.06 3.66
C ILE A 88 16.37 13.14 4.65
N LYS A 89 17.64 13.51 4.57
CA LYS A 89 18.14 14.67 5.32
C LYS A 89 17.53 15.94 4.75
N GLN A 90 17.44 17.00 5.57
CA GLN A 90 16.86 18.29 5.20
C GLN A 90 17.22 18.74 3.76
N ASN A 91 16.22 18.84 2.88
CA ASN A 91 16.36 19.16 1.44
C ASN A 91 17.37 18.28 0.69
N GLY A 92 17.56 17.05 1.15
CA GLY A 92 18.36 16.04 0.50
C GLY A 92 17.54 15.37 -0.61
N PRO A 93 18.21 14.82 -1.64
CA PRO A 93 17.50 14.06 -2.65
C PRO A 93 16.94 12.77 -2.04
N GLY A 94 15.73 12.42 -2.44
CA GLY A 94 15.20 11.09 -2.21
C GLY A 94 15.99 10.00 -2.97
N PRO A 95 15.66 8.73 -2.74
CA PRO A 95 16.41 7.62 -3.31
C PRO A 95 16.32 7.60 -4.84
N ASP A 96 17.46 7.46 -5.49
CA ASP A 96 17.52 7.32 -6.93
C ASP A 96 17.01 5.95 -7.42
N THR A 97 16.83 5.83 -8.73
CA THR A 97 16.37 4.57 -9.35
C THR A 97 17.31 3.38 -9.13
N SER A 98 18.60 3.63 -8.83
CA SER A 98 19.57 2.58 -8.53
C SER A 98 19.37 1.97 -7.14
N ILE A 99 18.78 2.74 -6.22
CA ILE A 99 18.33 2.29 -4.91
C ILE A 99 16.94 1.65 -5.03
N LEU A 100 15.96 2.37 -5.61
CA LEU A 100 14.57 1.93 -5.70
C LEU A 100 14.41 0.56 -6.36
N LYS A 101 15.23 0.22 -7.37
CA LYS A 101 15.18 -1.08 -8.07
C LYS A 101 15.45 -2.31 -7.20
N ASN A 102 16.01 -2.11 -6.00
CA ASN A 102 16.34 -3.22 -5.09
C ASN A 102 15.15 -3.63 -4.21
N TYR A 103 14.03 -2.89 -4.26
CA TYR A 103 12.87 -3.09 -3.40
C TYR A 103 11.63 -3.43 -4.23
N GLU A 104 10.81 -4.34 -3.72
CA GLU A 104 9.55 -4.70 -4.36
C GLU A 104 8.44 -3.70 -4.02
N VAL A 105 8.48 -3.15 -2.81
CA VAL A 105 7.52 -2.17 -2.28
C VAL A 105 8.29 -0.98 -1.70
N VAL A 106 7.84 0.21 -2.04
CA VAL A 106 8.32 1.47 -1.47
C VAL A 106 7.17 2.08 -0.68
N ILE A 107 7.44 2.47 0.56
CA ILE A 107 6.56 3.24 1.42
C ILE A 107 7.23 4.59 1.58
N TRP A 108 6.58 5.65 1.14
CA TRP A 108 7.08 7.02 1.26
C TRP A 108 6.09 7.81 2.11
N TYR A 109 6.56 8.38 3.20
CA TYR A 109 5.75 9.29 4.01
C TYR A 109 6.48 10.60 4.22
N THR A 110 5.70 11.66 4.41
CA THR A 110 6.20 13.04 4.54
C THR A 110 5.57 13.77 5.73
N GLY A 111 4.68 13.12 6.47
CA GLY A 111 4.05 13.74 7.62
C GLY A 111 3.28 15.01 7.29
N GLU A 112 3.46 15.99 8.16
CA GLU A 112 3.00 17.38 8.02
C GLU A 112 4.05 18.29 7.36
N CYS A 113 5.09 17.74 6.70
CA CYS A 113 6.10 18.60 6.11
C CYS A 113 5.50 19.38 4.93
N TRP A 114 5.75 20.69 4.89
CA TRP A 114 5.28 21.58 3.84
C TRP A 114 6.19 22.81 3.75
N ASN A 115 7.30 22.73 3.04
CA ASN A 115 8.07 23.94 2.74
C ASN A 115 9.10 23.69 1.65
N SER A 116 8.73 23.83 0.38
CA SER A 116 9.66 23.71 -0.75
C SER A 116 10.97 24.53 -0.67
N ALA A 117 11.08 25.49 0.26
CA ALA A 117 12.34 26.21 0.51
C ALA A 117 13.29 25.51 1.51
N TYR A 118 12.78 24.65 2.40
CA TYR A 118 13.55 24.11 3.53
C TYR A 118 13.27 22.62 3.87
N TRP A 119 12.07 22.12 3.58
CA TRP A 119 11.64 20.72 3.72
C TRP A 119 10.53 20.42 2.71
N SER A 120 10.90 19.90 1.54
CA SER A 120 9.94 19.54 0.48
C SER A 120 9.33 18.18 0.75
N THR A 121 8.08 17.98 0.34
CA THR A 121 7.39 16.67 0.41
C THR A 121 7.90 15.66 -0.64
N LEU A 122 8.14 16.11 -1.87
CA LEU A 122 8.77 15.33 -2.94
C LEU A 122 9.45 16.31 -3.88
N GLU A 123 10.73 16.20 -4.17
CA GLU A 123 11.32 17.05 -5.21
C GLU A 123 10.87 16.62 -6.63
N PRO A 124 10.98 17.50 -7.65
CA PRO A 124 10.72 17.10 -9.04
C PRO A 124 11.54 15.88 -9.49
N GLN A 125 12.73 15.68 -8.92
CA GLN A 125 13.57 14.52 -9.21
C GLN A 125 13.02 13.24 -8.56
N ASP A 126 12.38 13.34 -7.40
CA ASP A 126 11.75 12.22 -6.71
C ASP A 126 10.54 11.72 -7.50
N GLU A 127 9.69 12.63 -7.99
CA GLU A 127 8.59 12.28 -8.90
C GLU A 127 9.10 11.55 -10.15
N GLN A 128 10.24 11.98 -10.73
CA GLN A 128 10.86 11.32 -11.87
C GLN A 128 11.41 9.92 -11.52
N ASN A 129 12.05 9.78 -10.37
CA ASN A 129 12.59 8.50 -9.91
C ASN A 129 11.48 7.50 -9.60
N LEU A 130 10.41 7.96 -8.93
CA LEU A 130 9.20 7.18 -8.67
C LEU A 130 8.48 6.80 -9.96
N ALA A 131 8.39 7.72 -10.92
CA ALA A 131 7.84 7.45 -12.26
C ALA A 131 8.60 6.30 -12.94
N ILE A 132 9.93 6.33 -12.96
CA ILE A 132 10.75 5.25 -13.53
C ILE A 132 10.55 3.93 -12.76
N TYR A 133 10.52 4.00 -11.43
CA TYR A 133 10.29 2.83 -10.58
C TYR A 133 8.94 2.17 -10.87
N LEU A 134 7.86 2.95 -10.96
CA LEU A 134 6.53 2.44 -11.28
C LEU A 134 6.47 1.90 -12.72
N ASP A 135 6.85 2.69 -13.72
CA ASP A 135 6.64 2.33 -15.12
C ASP A 135 7.60 1.28 -15.66
N THR A 136 8.88 1.33 -15.26
CA THR A 136 9.95 0.50 -15.83
C THR A 136 10.28 -0.68 -14.94
N LEU A 137 10.25 -0.52 -13.62
CA LEU A 137 10.65 -1.55 -12.66
C LEU A 137 9.46 -2.34 -12.11
N GLN A 138 8.23 -2.03 -12.56
CA GLN A 138 6.99 -2.62 -12.06
C GLN A 138 6.84 -2.44 -10.54
N GLY A 139 7.27 -1.25 -10.10
CA GLY A 139 7.31 -0.85 -8.71
C GLY A 139 5.93 -0.80 -8.07
N LYS A 140 5.94 -0.85 -6.75
CA LYS A 140 4.75 -0.74 -5.91
C LYS A 140 4.98 0.36 -4.89
N LEU A 141 4.03 1.28 -4.78
CA LEU A 141 4.17 2.46 -3.94
C LEU A 141 3.00 2.58 -2.96
N LEU A 142 3.29 2.73 -1.68
CA LEU A 142 2.41 3.36 -0.70
C LEU A 142 2.96 4.76 -0.45
N PHE A 143 2.21 5.79 -0.82
CA PHE A 143 2.61 7.19 -0.61
C PHE A 143 1.60 7.87 0.31
N THR A 144 2.07 8.37 1.46
CA THR A 144 1.23 9.12 2.39
C THR A 144 1.81 10.51 2.65
N SER A 145 1.04 11.55 2.36
CA SER A 145 1.51 12.92 2.51
C SER A 145 0.36 13.87 2.71
N GLN A 146 0.34 14.59 3.83
CA GLN A 146 -0.68 15.59 4.08
C GLN A 146 -0.63 16.70 3.02
N ASP A 147 0.55 17.32 2.88
CA ASP A 147 0.68 18.59 2.17
C ASP A 147 1.37 18.46 0.80
N TYR A 148 1.47 17.25 0.24
CA TYR A 148 2.11 17.04 -1.08
C TYR A 148 1.54 17.95 -2.16
N PHE A 149 0.21 18.12 -2.23
CA PHE A 149 -0.36 18.99 -3.25
C PHE A 149 -0.16 20.47 -2.94
N TYR A 150 -0.23 20.88 -1.68
CA TYR A 150 0.07 22.27 -1.31
C TYR A 150 1.51 22.63 -1.68
N ASP A 151 2.44 21.75 -1.35
CA ASP A 151 3.87 21.99 -1.55
C ASP A 151 4.30 21.87 -3.03
N ARG A 152 3.90 20.80 -3.72
CA ARG A 152 4.34 20.52 -5.11
C ARG A 152 3.46 21.08 -6.19
N TYR A 153 2.21 21.37 -5.85
CA TYR A 153 1.22 21.90 -6.77
C TYR A 153 0.42 23.03 -6.08
N PRO A 154 1.04 24.14 -5.66
CA PRO A 154 0.39 25.16 -4.82
C PRO A 154 -0.81 25.86 -5.47
N ASN A 155 -0.97 25.74 -6.79
CA ASN A 155 -2.13 26.24 -7.54
C ASN A 155 -3.05 25.11 -7.99
N ALA A 156 -2.98 23.94 -7.35
CA ALA A 156 -3.71 22.77 -7.81
C ALA A 156 -5.21 22.99 -7.73
N GLY A 157 -5.86 22.52 -8.78
CA GLY A 157 -7.28 22.25 -8.83
C GLY A 157 -7.37 21.01 -9.69
N ASN A 158 -7.41 21.19 -11.01
CA ASN A 158 -7.31 20.08 -11.94
C ASN A 158 -5.85 19.64 -12.16
N PHE A 159 -5.65 18.32 -12.30
CA PHE A 159 -4.41 17.72 -12.78
C PHE A 159 -4.54 17.31 -14.25
N TYR A 160 -3.42 17.29 -14.97
CA TYR A 160 -3.36 17.06 -16.41
C TYR A 160 -2.29 16.02 -16.78
N PRO A 161 -2.41 15.36 -17.95
CA PRO A 161 -1.37 14.48 -18.47
C PRO A 161 0.02 15.14 -18.45
N GLY A 162 1.04 14.39 -18.04
CA GLY A 162 2.40 14.89 -17.81
C GLY A 162 2.70 15.30 -16.37
N GLN A 163 1.69 15.37 -15.49
CA GLN A 163 1.87 15.62 -14.06
C GLN A 163 1.80 14.29 -13.29
N PHE A 164 2.67 14.12 -12.28
CA PHE A 164 2.74 12.87 -11.51
C PHE A 164 1.41 12.46 -10.85
N PRO A 165 0.62 13.37 -10.22
CA PRO A 165 -0.69 13.05 -9.68
C PRO A 165 -1.65 12.46 -10.72
N TYR A 166 -1.61 12.97 -11.95
CA TYR A 166 -2.44 12.48 -13.04
C TYR A 166 -1.92 11.13 -13.54
N ASP A 167 -0.66 11.08 -13.98
CA ASP A 167 -0.11 9.95 -14.71
C ASP A 167 0.09 8.72 -13.84
N TYR A 168 0.46 8.89 -12.57
CA TYR A 168 0.79 7.77 -11.66
C TYR A 168 -0.26 7.56 -10.59
N LEU A 169 -0.75 8.61 -9.93
CA LEU A 169 -1.77 8.45 -8.88
C LEU A 169 -3.19 8.29 -9.44
N GLY A 170 -3.43 8.69 -10.69
CA GLY A 170 -4.75 8.58 -11.35
C GLY A 170 -5.75 9.64 -10.90
N LEU A 171 -5.24 10.74 -10.34
CA LEU A 171 -6.02 11.84 -9.80
C LEU A 171 -6.31 12.87 -10.88
N GLN A 172 -7.50 13.46 -10.83
CA GLN A 172 -7.92 14.50 -11.79
C GLN A 172 -8.12 15.85 -11.13
N TYR A 173 -8.39 15.88 -9.83
CA TYR A 173 -8.68 17.11 -9.13
C TYR A 173 -8.38 17.01 -7.64
N VAL A 174 -7.95 18.11 -7.04
CA VAL A 174 -7.82 18.30 -5.59
C VAL A 174 -8.47 19.63 -5.20
N ASN A 175 -9.21 19.61 -4.09
CA ASN A 175 -9.58 20.83 -3.36
C ASN A 175 -8.80 20.83 -2.05
N GLN A 176 -7.81 21.71 -1.95
CA GLN A 176 -6.88 21.72 -0.82
C GLN A 176 -7.57 22.18 0.47
N ASP A 177 -7.05 21.72 1.62
CA ASP A 177 -7.45 22.16 2.96
C ASP A 177 -8.96 22.13 3.20
N THR A 178 -9.65 21.15 2.60
CA THR A 178 -11.12 21.09 2.65
C THR A 178 -11.62 20.89 4.08
N ILE A 179 -10.90 20.10 4.87
CA ILE A 179 -11.08 20.02 6.31
C ILE A 179 -9.72 20.14 7.00
N TYR A 180 -9.69 20.81 8.15
CA TYR A 180 -8.49 21.01 8.97
C TYR A 180 -8.70 20.61 10.43
N PRO A 181 -9.14 19.37 10.68
CA PRO A 181 -9.34 18.90 12.04
C PRO A 181 -8.03 18.60 12.75
N PHE A 182 -7.98 18.85 14.05
CA PHE A 182 -6.95 18.23 14.92
C PHE A 182 -7.15 16.73 15.11
N GLY A 183 -8.34 16.22 14.77
CA GLY A 183 -8.66 14.80 14.74
C GLY A 183 -10.07 14.53 14.24
N GLY A 184 -10.36 13.29 13.92
CA GLY A 184 -11.63 12.91 13.30
C GLY A 184 -11.77 11.41 13.19
N ILE A 185 -12.62 10.98 12.27
CA ILE A 185 -12.80 9.55 11.95
C ILE A 185 -12.40 9.30 10.51
N PHE A 186 -11.68 8.22 10.28
CA PHE A 186 -11.50 7.67 8.94
C PHE A 186 -12.35 6.42 8.75
N GLN A 187 -12.73 6.17 7.50
CA GLN A 187 -13.45 4.99 7.10
C GLN A 187 -12.97 4.51 5.73
N GLY A 188 -12.57 3.26 5.67
CA GLY A 188 -12.23 2.60 4.41
C GLY A 188 -13.45 2.29 3.56
N VAL A 189 -13.25 2.19 2.26
CA VAL A 189 -14.34 2.04 1.28
C VAL A 189 -14.55 0.57 0.94
N SER A 190 -15.80 0.12 0.91
CA SER A 190 -16.15 -1.27 0.57
C SER A 190 -15.56 -1.73 -0.76
N GLY A 191 -15.01 -2.94 -0.80
CA GLY A 191 -14.38 -3.52 -2.00
C GLY A 191 -12.98 -2.98 -2.31
N THR A 192 -12.37 -2.24 -1.37
CA THR A 192 -11.00 -1.70 -1.51
C THR A 192 -10.07 -2.29 -0.46
N VAL A 193 -8.78 -1.98 -0.57
CA VAL A 193 -7.75 -2.43 0.37
C VAL A 193 -8.07 -2.09 1.82
N PHE A 194 -8.81 -0.99 2.06
CA PHE A 194 -9.13 -0.56 3.41
C PHE A 194 -10.55 -0.87 3.88
N GLU A 195 -11.34 -1.67 3.15
CA GLU A 195 -12.79 -1.82 3.37
C GLU A 195 -13.24 -2.15 4.81
N ASN A 196 -12.39 -2.79 5.60
CA ASN A 196 -12.70 -3.22 6.97
C ASN A 196 -12.06 -2.33 8.06
N PHE A 197 -11.43 -1.22 7.68
CA PHE A 197 -10.81 -0.30 8.62
C PHE A 197 -11.68 0.94 8.82
N SER A 198 -11.89 1.26 10.09
CA SER A 198 -12.36 2.57 10.52
C SER A 198 -11.79 2.85 11.89
N GLY A 199 -11.59 4.12 12.22
CA GLY A 199 -10.98 4.48 13.48
C GLY A 199 -10.88 5.98 13.62
N TYR A 200 -10.16 6.39 14.66
CA TYR A 200 -9.87 7.78 14.93
C TYR A 200 -8.49 8.14 14.41
N PHE A 201 -8.34 9.38 13.95
CA PHE A 201 -7.05 9.99 13.69
C PHE A 201 -6.92 11.28 14.51
N SER A 202 -5.70 11.64 14.90
CA SER A 202 -5.40 12.92 15.53
C SER A 202 -3.96 13.35 15.25
N GLY A 203 -3.80 14.61 14.81
CA GLY A 203 -2.50 15.26 14.69
C GLY A 203 -1.94 15.75 16.02
N VAL A 204 -2.74 15.80 17.09
CA VAL A 204 -2.30 16.32 18.39
C VAL A 204 -1.24 15.40 19.00
N GLY A 205 -0.05 15.94 19.26
CA GLY A 205 1.08 15.20 19.82
C GLY A 205 1.80 14.30 18.81
N VAL A 206 1.36 14.33 17.53
CA VAL A 206 2.05 13.72 16.39
C VAL A 206 2.72 14.80 15.57
N TYR A 207 1.98 15.85 15.26
CA TYR A 207 2.37 17.02 14.50
C TYR A 207 2.82 18.18 15.41
N SER A 208 3.40 19.20 14.79
CA SER A 208 3.84 20.43 15.43
C SER A 208 2.69 21.09 16.19
N GLU A 209 3.04 21.75 17.31
CA GLU A 209 2.03 22.36 18.17
C GLU A 209 1.17 23.36 17.39
N GLY A 210 -0.15 23.15 17.42
CA GLY A 210 -1.10 24.02 16.73
C GLY A 210 -1.29 23.73 15.24
N VAL A 211 -0.63 22.71 14.68
CA VAL A 211 -0.85 22.26 13.30
C VAL A 211 -1.97 21.21 13.27
N PRO A 212 -3.10 21.48 12.57
CA PRO A 212 -4.13 20.48 12.36
C PRO A 212 -3.77 19.51 11.23
N CYS A 213 -4.56 18.46 11.06
CA CYS A 213 -4.47 17.62 9.87
C CYS A 213 -5.14 18.34 8.68
N TRP A 214 -4.36 18.97 7.80
CA TRP A 214 -4.87 19.62 6.59
C TRP A 214 -5.22 18.57 5.53
N LEU A 215 -6.49 18.18 5.45
CA LEU A 215 -6.93 17.12 4.53
C LEU A 215 -7.62 17.72 3.30
N ASP A 216 -7.10 17.37 2.14
CA ASP A 216 -7.66 17.74 0.85
C ASP A 216 -8.76 16.78 0.40
N HIS A 217 -9.77 17.31 -0.28
CA HIS A 217 -10.72 16.49 -1.02
C HIS A 217 -10.17 16.15 -2.40
N ILE A 218 -9.81 14.88 -2.60
CA ILE A 218 -9.25 14.40 -3.87
C ILE A 218 -10.28 13.64 -4.72
N LEU A 219 -10.22 13.89 -6.03
CA LEU A 219 -11.03 13.22 -7.05
C LEU A 219 -10.13 12.55 -8.08
N SER A 220 -10.63 11.43 -8.60
CA SER A 220 -9.89 10.54 -9.49
C SER A 220 -10.62 10.35 -10.81
N TYR A 221 -9.85 10.13 -11.88
CA TYR A 221 -10.38 9.67 -13.17
C TYR A 221 -10.16 8.17 -13.43
N ASP A 222 -9.19 7.53 -12.74
CA ASP A 222 -8.76 6.15 -13.03
C ASP A 222 -8.31 5.34 -11.80
N ALA A 223 -8.17 5.98 -10.63
CA ALA A 223 -7.99 5.33 -9.33
C ALA A 223 -9.31 5.15 -8.56
N ILE A 224 -9.34 4.20 -7.62
CA ILE A 224 -10.51 3.88 -6.80
C ILE A 224 -10.32 4.48 -5.41
N CYS A 225 -11.28 5.29 -4.94
CA CYS A 225 -11.25 5.85 -3.58
C CYS A 225 -11.26 4.69 -2.57
N ASN A 226 -10.24 4.61 -1.72
CA ASN A 226 -10.09 3.55 -0.72
C ASN A 226 -10.27 4.05 0.72
N LEU A 227 -10.18 5.35 0.95
CA LEU A 227 -10.24 5.95 2.29
C LEU A 227 -10.98 7.29 2.26
N LYS A 228 -11.85 7.48 3.26
CA LYS A 228 -12.55 8.73 3.53
C LYS A 228 -12.23 9.22 4.93
N ALA A 229 -12.27 10.53 5.11
CA ALA A 229 -12.15 11.17 6.42
C ALA A 229 -13.36 12.05 6.70
N MET A 230 -13.69 12.16 7.98
CA MET A 230 -14.68 13.07 8.52
C MET A 230 -14.04 13.89 9.64
N ASP A 231 -14.37 15.17 9.70
CA ASP A 231 -13.90 16.07 10.73
C ASP A 231 -14.47 15.70 12.12
N SER A 232 -13.93 16.28 13.19
CA SER A 232 -14.39 15.99 14.56
C SER A 232 -15.87 16.33 14.79
N ALA A 233 -16.45 17.26 14.02
CA ALA A 233 -17.87 17.62 14.14
C ALA A 233 -18.79 16.70 13.32
N MET A 234 -18.23 15.81 12.49
CA MET A 234 -18.95 14.90 11.59
C MET A 234 -19.85 15.65 10.60
N THR A 235 -19.43 16.83 10.15
CA THR A 235 -20.22 17.66 9.23
C THR A 235 -19.83 17.44 7.79
N ASP A 236 -18.55 17.12 7.54
CA ASP A 236 -18.00 16.98 6.20
C ASP A 236 -17.34 15.60 6.03
N THR A 237 -17.58 14.96 4.88
CA THR A 237 -16.93 13.70 4.50
C THR A 237 -16.21 13.90 3.19
N ILE A 238 -14.89 13.67 3.18
CA ILE A 238 -14.05 13.84 2.00
C ILE A 238 -13.32 12.55 1.63
N ASN A 239 -12.95 12.43 0.36
CA ASN A 239 -12.06 11.35 -0.09
C ASN A 239 -10.63 11.78 0.20
N VAL A 240 -9.85 10.93 0.88
CA VAL A 240 -8.47 11.21 1.31
C VAL A 240 -7.49 10.15 0.87
N GLY A 241 -7.95 9.07 0.24
CA GLY A 241 -7.06 8.03 -0.26
C GLY A 241 -7.61 7.30 -1.47
N PHE A 242 -6.69 6.85 -2.32
CA PHE A 242 -6.97 6.11 -3.54
C PHE A 242 -6.01 4.94 -3.74
N GLN A 243 -6.49 3.90 -4.41
CA GLN A 243 -5.69 2.79 -4.92
C GLN A 243 -5.79 2.72 -6.45
N ARG A 244 -4.68 2.40 -7.11
CA ARG A 244 -4.64 2.26 -8.57
C ARG A 244 -3.78 1.07 -8.98
N ASN A 245 -4.29 0.29 -9.93
CA ASN A 245 -3.59 -0.86 -10.53
C ASN A 245 -3.61 -0.72 -12.05
N LYS A 246 -2.42 -0.61 -12.67
CA LYS A 246 -2.26 -0.51 -14.14
C LYS A 246 -1.69 -1.78 -14.76
N GLY A 247 -1.69 -2.90 -14.01
CA GLY A 247 -1.07 -4.16 -14.39
C GLY A 247 0.45 -4.13 -14.29
N ARG A 248 1.08 -3.07 -14.82
CA ARG A 248 2.53 -2.84 -14.72
C ARG A 248 2.97 -2.33 -13.35
N TYR A 249 2.18 -1.49 -12.70
CA TYR A 249 2.45 -1.01 -11.34
C TYR A 249 1.19 -0.95 -10.50
N LYS A 250 1.39 -0.79 -9.20
CA LYS A 250 0.34 -0.48 -8.24
C LYS A 250 0.76 0.66 -7.34
N VAL A 251 -0.21 1.51 -7.00
CA VAL A 251 0.00 2.61 -6.06
C VAL A 251 -1.19 2.73 -5.13
N ILE A 252 -0.91 3.04 -3.86
CA ILE A 252 -1.86 3.57 -2.91
C ILE A 252 -1.35 4.96 -2.53
N TYR A 253 -2.23 5.96 -2.61
CA TYR A 253 -1.98 7.30 -2.12
C TYR A 253 -2.96 7.63 -1.00
N SER A 254 -2.51 8.34 0.04
CA SER A 254 -3.40 9.02 0.97
C SER A 254 -2.82 10.35 1.44
N ASN A 255 -3.66 11.38 1.57
CA ASN A 255 -3.28 12.59 2.29
C ASN A 255 -3.70 12.57 3.77
N LEU A 256 -4.32 11.47 4.23
CA LEU A 256 -4.33 11.15 5.65
C LEU A 256 -3.05 10.38 5.97
N GLY A 257 -2.13 11.04 6.69
CA GLY A 257 -0.96 10.40 7.26
C GLY A 257 -1.33 9.18 8.11
N PHE A 258 -0.54 8.11 8.05
CA PHE A 258 -0.84 6.91 8.84
C PHE A 258 -0.33 7.05 10.28
N GLU A 259 0.69 7.86 10.51
CA GLU A 259 1.20 8.28 11.80
C GLU A 259 0.13 8.91 12.69
N VAL A 260 -0.84 9.64 12.12
CA VAL A 260 -1.94 10.25 12.88
C VAL A 260 -3.05 9.26 13.24
N ILE A 261 -3.02 8.02 12.77
CA ILE A 261 -3.92 6.96 13.23
C ILE A 261 -3.53 6.61 14.67
N SER A 262 -4.42 6.92 15.62
CA SER A 262 -4.09 6.90 17.04
C SER A 262 -3.89 5.48 17.60
N ASP A 263 -4.46 4.46 16.97
CA ASP A 263 -4.31 3.06 17.36
C ASP A 263 -3.21 2.38 16.55
N LEU A 264 -2.14 1.96 17.22
CA LEU A 264 -1.00 1.27 16.61
C LEU A 264 -1.41 0.00 15.85
N ASN A 265 -2.34 -0.80 16.37
CA ASN A 265 -2.75 -2.03 15.70
C ASN A 265 -3.53 -1.71 14.43
N ILE A 266 -4.42 -0.72 14.46
CA ILE A 266 -5.14 -0.31 13.26
C ILE A 266 -4.17 0.25 12.21
N ARG A 267 -3.21 1.08 12.63
CA ARG A 267 -2.14 1.59 11.74
C ARG A 267 -1.35 0.46 11.11
N ALA A 268 -0.91 -0.51 11.91
CA ALA A 268 -0.15 -1.67 11.45
C ALA A 268 -0.95 -2.56 10.49
N ASP A 269 -2.22 -2.82 10.80
CA ASP A 269 -3.10 -3.64 9.96
C ASP A 269 -3.38 -2.94 8.62
N MET A 270 -3.54 -1.61 8.62
CA MET A 270 -3.70 -0.83 7.39
C MET A 270 -2.42 -0.84 6.53
N ILE A 271 -1.25 -0.62 7.13
CA ILE A 271 0.05 -0.71 6.42
C ILE A 271 0.24 -2.13 5.85
N HIS A 272 -0.06 -3.16 6.64
CA HIS A 272 -0.02 -4.55 6.21
C HIS A 272 -0.96 -4.83 5.04
N ALA A 273 -2.22 -4.40 5.12
CA ALA A 273 -3.19 -4.56 4.04
C ALA A 273 -2.74 -3.85 2.76
N ALA A 274 -2.17 -2.64 2.88
CA ALA A 274 -1.61 -1.90 1.76
C ALA A 274 -0.48 -2.68 1.09
N ILE A 275 0.50 -3.17 1.87
CA ILE A 275 1.63 -3.95 1.37
C ILE A 275 1.17 -5.24 0.70
N GLU A 276 0.26 -6.00 1.31
CA GLU A 276 -0.26 -7.24 0.72
C GLU A 276 -0.99 -6.95 -0.60
N TRP A 277 -1.84 -5.93 -0.65
CA TRP A 277 -2.54 -5.54 -1.87
C TRP A 277 -1.55 -5.13 -2.98
N LEU A 278 -0.52 -4.37 -2.62
CA LEU A 278 0.55 -3.98 -3.53
C LEU A 278 1.27 -5.21 -4.07
N LYS A 279 1.67 -6.16 -3.20
CA LYS A 279 2.38 -7.40 -3.58
C LYS A 279 1.59 -8.35 -4.46
N LEU A 280 0.25 -8.28 -4.45
CA LEU A 280 -0.57 -9.18 -5.26
C LEU A 280 -0.36 -8.96 -6.76
N SER A 281 0.65 -9.60 -7.35
CA SER A 281 0.83 -9.62 -8.80
C SER A 281 -0.28 -10.48 -9.44
N VAL A 282 -1.16 -9.85 -10.21
CA VAL A 282 -2.06 -10.57 -11.13
C VAL A 282 -1.38 -10.56 -12.49
N GLU A 283 -0.51 -11.54 -12.77
CA GLU A 283 -0.13 -11.80 -14.15
C GLU A 283 -1.33 -12.39 -14.88
N GLU A 284 -1.93 -11.62 -15.79
CA GLU A 284 -2.98 -12.12 -16.67
C GLU A 284 -2.33 -12.99 -17.77
N LYS A 285 -2.17 -14.29 -17.52
CA LYS A 285 -1.73 -15.21 -18.57
C LYS A 285 -2.92 -15.56 -19.46
N LYS A 286 -2.90 -15.11 -20.72
CA LYS A 286 -3.84 -15.57 -21.75
C LYS A 286 -3.56 -17.05 -22.03
N PHE A 287 -4.51 -17.91 -21.67
CA PHE A 287 -4.47 -19.32 -22.03
C PHE A 287 -4.58 -19.47 -23.55
N THR A 288 -3.76 -20.35 -24.12
CA THR A 288 -3.98 -20.80 -25.50
C THR A 288 -5.23 -21.69 -25.53
N TYR A 289 -5.91 -21.77 -26.68
CA TYR A 289 -7.25 -22.38 -26.83
C TYR A 289 -7.41 -23.84 -26.33
N ASN A 290 -6.31 -24.50 -25.95
CA ASN A 290 -6.25 -25.90 -25.50
C ASN A 290 -6.17 -26.06 -23.98
N GLU A 291 -6.07 -24.96 -23.23
CA GLU A 291 -5.99 -24.96 -21.77
C GLU A 291 -7.20 -24.24 -21.16
N TYR A 292 -7.91 -24.89 -20.25
CA TYR A 292 -9.03 -24.24 -19.54
C TYR A 292 -9.26 -24.83 -18.16
N ILE A 293 -9.85 -24.01 -17.29
CA ILE A 293 -10.48 -24.44 -16.05
C ILE A 293 -11.89 -23.87 -16.03
N LYS A 294 -12.87 -24.73 -15.74
CA LYS A 294 -14.29 -24.38 -15.65
C LYS A 294 -14.84 -24.79 -14.30
N PHE A 295 -15.59 -23.89 -13.68
CA PHE A 295 -16.30 -24.17 -12.43
C PHE A 295 -17.76 -24.49 -12.72
N SER A 296 -18.28 -25.54 -12.08
CA SER A 296 -19.71 -25.81 -12.05
C SER A 296 -20.06 -26.54 -10.76
N ASN A 297 -20.92 -25.93 -9.96
CA ASN A 297 -21.27 -26.42 -8.62
C ASN A 297 -20.00 -26.65 -7.78
N ASN A 298 -19.87 -27.81 -7.15
CA ASN A 298 -18.72 -28.23 -6.35
C ASN A 298 -17.62 -28.93 -7.16
N ARG A 299 -17.52 -28.63 -8.46
CA ARG A 299 -16.55 -29.27 -9.37
C ARG A 299 -15.70 -28.26 -10.11
N ILE A 300 -14.41 -28.59 -10.20
CA ILE A 300 -13.44 -27.93 -11.07
C ILE A 300 -13.16 -28.86 -12.24
N TYR A 301 -13.54 -28.47 -13.45
CA TYR A 301 -13.15 -29.13 -14.68
C TYR A 301 -11.86 -28.50 -15.19
N TYR A 302 -10.88 -29.30 -15.58
CA TYR A 302 -9.60 -28.81 -16.07
C TYR A 302 -9.18 -29.56 -17.34
N SER A 303 -8.42 -28.86 -18.19
CA SER A 303 -7.74 -29.42 -19.37
C SER A 303 -6.39 -28.74 -19.50
N PHE A 304 -5.32 -29.52 -19.37
CA PHE A 304 -3.93 -29.11 -19.58
C PHE A 304 -3.28 -30.02 -20.63
N PRO A 305 -2.20 -29.59 -21.30
CA PRO A 305 -1.46 -30.43 -22.22
C PRO A 305 -1.01 -31.72 -21.50
N ASN A 306 -1.29 -32.86 -22.10
CA ASN A 306 -0.77 -34.15 -21.62
C ASN A 306 0.76 -34.03 -21.54
N GLN A 307 1.35 -34.51 -20.43
CA GLN A 307 2.80 -34.48 -20.06
C GLN A 307 3.25 -33.40 -19.07
N LYS A 308 2.37 -32.56 -18.51
CA LYS A 308 2.75 -31.64 -17.42
C LYS A 308 1.93 -31.89 -16.16
N GLU A 309 2.63 -32.19 -15.06
CA GLU A 309 2.06 -32.06 -13.72
C GLU A 309 1.82 -30.58 -13.42
N THR A 310 0.56 -30.27 -13.13
CA THR A 310 0.06 -28.96 -12.78
C THR A 310 -0.45 -29.00 -11.35
N LYS A 311 0.02 -28.06 -10.52
CA LYS A 311 -0.55 -27.86 -9.19
C LYS A 311 -1.66 -26.81 -9.25
N ILE A 312 -2.84 -27.17 -8.78
CA ILE A 312 -3.97 -26.28 -8.54
C ILE A 312 -4.02 -25.98 -7.05
N PHE A 313 -3.96 -24.71 -6.69
CA PHE A 313 -4.15 -24.24 -5.32
C PHE A 313 -5.50 -23.54 -5.18
N ILE A 314 -6.22 -23.86 -4.11
CA ILE A 314 -7.42 -23.15 -3.67
C ILE A 314 -7.04 -22.38 -2.41
N TYR A 315 -7.26 -21.07 -2.45
CA TYR A 315 -7.00 -20.20 -1.32
C TYR A 315 -8.30 -19.88 -0.59
N ASP A 316 -8.21 -19.71 0.73
CA ASP A 316 -9.27 -19.07 1.50
C ASP A 316 -9.21 -17.54 1.37
N ILE A 317 -10.10 -16.86 2.07
CA ILE A 317 -10.23 -15.40 2.04
C ILE A 317 -9.10 -14.63 2.70
N THR A 318 -8.31 -15.30 3.51
CA THR A 318 -7.13 -14.74 4.15
C THR A 318 -5.89 -14.91 3.26
N GLY A 319 -6.05 -15.46 2.06
CA GLY A 319 -4.95 -15.77 1.15
C GLY A 319 -4.13 -17.00 1.55
N ARG A 320 -4.62 -17.83 2.50
CA ARG A 320 -3.96 -19.10 2.89
C ARG A 320 -4.43 -20.24 2.00
N ILE A 321 -3.57 -21.24 1.78
CA ILE A 321 -3.92 -22.42 0.96
C ILE A 321 -4.92 -23.30 1.74
N ALA A 322 -6.17 -23.30 1.30
CA ALA A 322 -7.23 -24.16 1.83
C ALA A 322 -7.14 -25.58 1.26
N ASN A 323 -6.72 -25.72 -0.01
CA ASN A 323 -6.54 -27.02 -0.64
C ASN A 323 -5.51 -26.97 -1.77
N SER A 324 -4.90 -28.11 -2.11
CA SER A 324 -4.04 -28.22 -3.28
C SER A 324 -4.17 -29.58 -3.95
N PHE A 325 -4.10 -29.57 -5.27
CA PHE A 325 -4.22 -30.77 -6.11
C PHE A 325 -3.08 -30.80 -7.10
N THR A 326 -2.48 -31.96 -7.30
CA THR A 326 -1.58 -32.21 -8.43
C THR A 326 -2.38 -32.96 -9.49
N VAL A 327 -2.45 -32.40 -10.69
CA VAL A 327 -3.25 -32.92 -11.81
C VAL A 327 -2.45 -32.91 -13.10
N SER A 328 -2.87 -33.71 -14.07
CA SER A 328 -2.27 -33.74 -15.41
C SER A 328 -3.34 -34.04 -16.45
N GLY A 329 -3.17 -33.53 -17.67
CA GLY A 329 -4.12 -33.78 -18.76
C GLY A 329 -5.50 -33.17 -18.50
N LYS A 330 -6.56 -33.91 -18.79
CA LYS A 330 -7.96 -33.47 -18.65
C LYS A 330 -8.65 -34.24 -17.52
N GLY A 331 -9.38 -33.54 -16.67
CA GLY A 331 -10.11 -34.18 -15.59
C GLY A 331 -11.08 -33.28 -14.84
N CYS A 332 -11.53 -33.78 -13.69
CA CYS A 332 -12.46 -33.11 -12.80
C CYS A 332 -12.02 -33.32 -11.35
N LEU A 333 -12.00 -32.25 -10.56
CA LEU A 333 -11.81 -32.30 -9.11
C LEU A 333 -13.14 -32.05 -8.42
N TYR A 334 -13.38 -32.79 -7.34
CA TYR A 334 -14.51 -32.54 -6.45
C TYR A 334 -14.02 -31.74 -5.24
N ILE A 335 -14.67 -30.61 -4.97
CA ILE A 335 -14.41 -29.83 -3.76
C ILE A 335 -15.46 -30.22 -2.74
N LYS A 336 -15.03 -30.82 -1.64
CA LYS A 336 -15.94 -31.07 -0.51
C LYS A 336 -16.32 -29.72 0.11
N ASN A 337 -17.62 -29.41 0.11
CA ASN A 337 -18.15 -28.30 0.91
C ASN A 337 -17.84 -28.59 2.37
N THR A 338 -16.83 -27.89 2.87
CA THR A 338 -16.40 -27.91 4.26
C THR A 338 -16.78 -26.54 4.81
N PRO A 339 -17.22 -26.40 6.06
CA PRO A 339 -17.47 -25.07 6.64
C PRO A 339 -16.24 -24.16 6.40
N GLY A 340 -16.44 -23.00 5.76
CA GLY A 340 -15.37 -22.11 5.29
C GLY A 340 -15.07 -22.16 3.78
N ASN A 341 -15.50 -23.19 3.07
CA ASN A 341 -15.41 -23.27 1.59
C ASN A 341 -16.76 -22.93 0.97
N TYR A 342 -16.85 -21.78 0.30
CA TYR A 342 -18.04 -21.39 -0.43
C TYR A 342 -17.73 -21.37 -1.93
N ILE A 343 -18.70 -21.76 -2.76
CA ILE A 343 -18.59 -21.67 -4.22
C ILE A 343 -19.83 -20.95 -4.71
N LEU A 344 -19.64 -19.85 -5.45
CA LEU A 344 -20.72 -19.09 -6.05
C LEU A 344 -21.54 -20.00 -6.98
N LYS A 345 -22.82 -20.15 -6.66
CA LYS A 345 -23.76 -20.99 -7.41
C LYS A 345 -24.47 -20.14 -8.45
N GLY A 346 -24.12 -20.34 -9.71
CA GLY A 346 -24.89 -19.80 -10.85
C GLY A 346 -24.06 -18.97 -11.82
N GLN A 347 -24.32 -19.22 -13.10
CA GLN A 347 -23.71 -18.63 -14.29
C GLN A 347 -22.38 -19.25 -14.73
N ASN A 348 -22.29 -19.52 -16.04
CA ASN A 348 -21.05 -19.92 -16.70
C ASN A 348 -20.02 -18.80 -16.52
N ILE A 349 -19.23 -18.84 -15.45
CA ILE A 349 -18.09 -17.94 -15.31
C ILE A 349 -17.07 -18.37 -16.36
N LYS A 350 -17.05 -17.69 -17.51
CA LYS A 350 -15.85 -17.65 -18.36
C LYS A 350 -14.82 -16.85 -17.58
N ILE A 351 -14.02 -17.54 -16.76
CA ILE A 351 -12.90 -16.93 -16.07
C ILE A 351 -11.89 -16.54 -17.16
N LYS A 352 -11.85 -15.25 -17.49
CA LYS A 352 -10.80 -14.66 -18.32
C LYS A 352 -9.59 -14.44 -17.42
N GLY A 353 -8.61 -15.34 -17.54
CA GLY A 353 -7.31 -15.20 -16.88
C GLY A 353 -7.19 -16.05 -15.61
N PHE A 354 -6.06 -16.72 -15.48
CA PHE A 354 -5.61 -17.34 -14.25
C PHE A 354 -4.24 -16.79 -13.90
N ILE A 355 -3.95 -16.79 -12.60
CA ILE A 355 -2.66 -16.42 -12.04
C ILE A 355 -1.73 -17.64 -12.17
N ILE A 356 -0.53 -17.47 -12.71
CA ILE A 356 0.53 -18.50 -12.69
C ILE A 356 1.68 -17.92 -11.86
N ARG A 357 2.20 -18.68 -10.88
CA ARG A 357 3.46 -18.35 -10.19
C ARG A 357 4.58 -19.27 -10.66
#